data_AF-A0A1G9R7P0-F1
#
_entry.id   AF-A0A1G9R7P0-F1
#
_cell.length_a   1.000
_cell.length_b   1.000
_cell.length_c   1.000
_cell.angle_alpha   90.00
_cell.angle_beta   90.00
_cell.angle_gamma   90.00
#
_symmetry.space_group_name_H-M   'P 1'
#
loop_
_entity.id
_entity.type
_entity.pdbx_description
1 polymer ?
#
loop_
_entity_poly.entity_id
_entity_poly.type
_entity_poly.pdbx_seq_one_letter_code
_entity_poly.pdbx_strand_id
1 'polypeptide(L)'
;MKAFLILFGVSSGIMVGAGVVALLILIGIIPRMAQVSKTKEYINVYECLLVVGTLLGGFISIQSIHFNLGKIGVVVFGLAYGVFVGFLSSGLTEVLDYIPVVSRRLKIPTMCLKYIIISMLIGKVVGSFIGWQIIQGG
;
A
#
# COMPACT_ATOMS: atom_id res chain seq x y z
N MET A 1 -18.50 -22.00 19.56
CA MET A 1 -17.47 -22.03 18.49
C MET A 1 -17.74 -21.04 17.36
N LYS A 2 -18.96 -20.93 16.80
CA LYS A 2 -19.27 -19.98 15.69
C LYS A 2 -19.05 -18.49 16.03
N ALA A 3 -19.39 -18.06 17.26
CA ALA A 3 -19.18 -16.68 17.70
C ALA A 3 -17.70 -16.25 17.71
N PHE A 4 -16.80 -17.16 18.07
CA PHE A 4 -15.35 -16.89 18.05
C PHE A 4 -14.82 -16.69 16.63
N LEU A 5 -15.29 -17.52 15.67
CA LEU A 5 -14.94 -17.39 14.26
C LEU A 5 -15.42 -16.05 13.66
N ILE A 6 -16.63 -15.61 14.03
CA ILE A 6 -17.17 -14.32 13.57
C ILE A 6 -16.35 -13.15 14.14
N LEU A 7 -16.05 -13.17 15.45
CA LEU A 7 -15.22 -12.14 16.08
C LEU A 7 -13.81 -12.09 15.48
N PHE A 8 -13.21 -13.25 15.23
CA PHE A 8 -11.89 -13.35 14.63
C PHE A 8 -11.88 -12.82 13.19
N GLY A 9 -12.87 -13.19 12.38
CA GLY A 9 -13.00 -12.70 11.00
C GLY A 9 -13.24 -11.19 10.91
N VAL A 10 -14.07 -10.64 11.80
CA VAL A 10 -14.31 -9.18 11.87
C VAL A 10 -13.04 -8.45 12.32
N SER A 11 -12.34 -8.96 13.33
CA SER A 11 -11.08 -8.37 13.81
C SER A 11 -9.99 -8.37 12.73
N SER A 12 -9.80 -9.49 12.04
CA SER A 12 -8.83 -9.57 10.95
C SER A 12 -9.21 -8.67 9.78
N GLY A 13 -10.50 -8.59 9.44
CA GLY A 13 -11.00 -7.72 8.38
C GLY A 13 -10.74 -6.23 8.65
N ILE A 14 -11.03 -5.77 9.88
CA ILE A 14 -10.77 -4.39 10.30
C ILE A 14 -9.27 -4.08 10.28
N MET A 15 -8.43 -4.99 10.79
CA MET A 15 -6.98 -4.82 10.81
C MET A 15 -6.40 -4.67 9.39
N VAL A 16 -6.80 -5.54 8.47
CA VAL A 16 -6.32 -5.50 7.08
C VAL A 16 -6.85 -4.25 6.36
N GLY A 17 -8.13 -3.95 6.50
CA GLY A 17 -8.74 -2.77 5.87
C GLY A 17 -8.11 -1.45 6.33
N ALA A 18 -7.93 -1.29 7.65
CA ALA A 18 -7.26 -0.13 8.22
C ALA A 18 -5.80 -0.03 7.74
N GLY A 19 -5.08 -1.15 7.66
CA GLY A 19 -3.70 -1.18 7.16
C GLY A 19 -3.58 -0.73 5.71
N VAL A 20 -4.47 -1.20 4.83
CA VAL A 20 -4.48 -0.81 3.41
C VAL A 20 -4.78 0.67 3.24
N VAL A 21 -5.83 1.17 3.89
CA VAL A 21 -6.22 2.59 3.78
C VAL A 21 -5.13 3.50 4.37
N ALA A 22 -4.59 3.16 5.54
CA ALA A 22 -3.50 3.92 6.16
C ALA A 22 -2.25 3.98 5.28
N LEU A 23 -1.85 2.86 4.66
CA LEU A 23 -0.71 2.83 3.73
C LEU A 23 -0.96 3.77 2.54
N LEU A 24 -2.12 3.66 1.89
CA LEU A 24 -2.43 4.44 0.70
C LEU A 24 -2.47 5.95 0.99
N ILE A 25 -3.00 6.35 2.15
CA ILE A 25 -2.98 7.74 2.61
C ILE A 25 -1.55 8.18 2.94
N LEU A 26 -0.77 7.37 3.66
CA LEU A 26 0.61 7.67 4.06
C LEU A 26 1.52 7.87 2.84
N ILE A 27 1.37 7.04 1.81
CA ILE A 27 2.12 7.15 0.56
C ILE A 27 1.76 8.42 -0.22
N GLY A 28 0.64 9.08 0.12
CA GLY A 28 0.18 10.29 -0.53
C GLY A 28 -0.54 10.05 -1.86
N ILE A 29 -1.08 8.85 -2.12
CA ILE A 29 -1.73 8.56 -3.41
C ILE A 29 -2.97 9.45 -3.62
N ILE A 30 -3.80 9.60 -2.58
CA ILE A 30 -5.04 10.38 -2.60
C ILE A 30 -4.77 11.88 -2.82
N PRO A 31 -3.92 12.55 -2.02
CA PRO A 31 -3.63 13.97 -2.24
C PRO A 31 -2.96 14.22 -3.60
N ARG A 32 -2.13 13.29 -4.09
CA ARG A 32 -1.47 13.40 -5.39
C ARG A 32 -2.45 13.27 -6.56
N MET A 33 -3.41 12.35 -6.48
CA MET A 33 -4.52 12.26 -7.44
C MET A 33 -5.34 13.56 -7.45
N ALA A 34 -5.75 14.06 -6.28
CA ALA A 34 -6.51 15.30 -6.16
C ALA A 34 -5.74 16.52 -6.70
N GLN A 35 -4.41 16.55 -6.52
CA GLN A 35 -3.56 17.61 -7.04
C GLN A 35 -3.45 17.59 -8.56
N VAL A 36 -3.27 16.42 -9.18
CA VAL A 36 -3.17 16.29 -10.66
C VAL A 36 -4.50 16.65 -11.32
N SER A 37 -5.62 16.26 -10.73
CA SER A 37 -6.96 16.64 -11.20
C SER A 37 -7.34 18.10 -10.93
N LYS A 38 -6.51 18.85 -10.19
CA LYS A 38 -6.80 20.22 -9.69
C LYS A 38 -8.07 20.30 -8.84
N THR A 39 -8.38 19.23 -8.11
CA THR A 39 -9.65 19.03 -7.39
C THR A 39 -9.37 18.75 -5.90
N LYS A 40 -8.56 19.60 -5.27
CA LYS A 40 -8.10 19.42 -3.88
C LYS A 40 -9.22 19.47 -2.84
N GLU A 41 -10.35 20.13 -3.14
CA GLU A 41 -11.50 20.19 -2.22
C GLU A 41 -12.22 18.84 -2.06
N TYR A 42 -12.04 17.89 -2.98
CA TYR A 42 -12.81 16.64 -3.00
C TYR A 42 -12.01 15.42 -2.51
N ILE A 43 -10.99 15.62 -1.67
CA ILE A 43 -10.16 14.53 -1.13
C ILE A 43 -11.01 13.44 -0.46
N ASN A 44 -12.02 13.82 0.32
CA ASN A 44 -12.94 12.87 0.97
C ASN A 44 -13.69 11.99 -0.03
N VAL A 45 -14.00 12.51 -1.22
CA VAL A 45 -14.67 11.74 -2.27
C VAL A 45 -13.71 10.69 -2.84
N TYR A 46 -12.46 11.06 -3.13
CA TYR A 46 -11.44 10.10 -3.58
C TYR A 46 -11.19 8.99 -2.56
N GLU A 47 -11.14 9.32 -1.27
CA GLU A 47 -11.01 8.34 -0.20
C GLU A 47 -12.21 7.38 -0.15
N CYS A 48 -13.42 7.91 -0.26
CA CYS A 48 -14.63 7.09 -0.33
C CYS A 48 -14.64 6.16 -1.56
N LEU A 49 -14.26 6.67 -2.74
CA LEU A 49 -14.13 5.83 -3.95
C LEU A 49 -13.09 4.72 -3.75
N LEU A 50 -11.98 5.02 -3.07
CA LEU A 50 -10.96 4.02 -2.78
C LEU A 50 -11.49 2.92 -1.85
N VAL A 51 -12.18 3.31 -0.77
CA VAL A 51 -12.79 2.35 0.19
C VAL A 51 -13.85 1.48 -0.50
N VAL A 52 -14.72 2.09 -1.31
CA VAL A 52 -15.73 1.34 -2.07
C VAL A 52 -15.07 0.40 -3.08
N GLY A 53 -14.02 0.85 -3.76
CA GLY A 53 -13.25 0.05 -4.71
C GLY A 53 -12.57 -1.16 -4.07
N THR A 54 -11.95 -0.99 -2.89
CA THR A 54 -11.32 -2.09 -2.16
C THR A 54 -12.32 -3.08 -1.59
N LEU A 55 -13.48 -2.60 -1.12
CA LEU A 55 -14.59 -3.46 -0.70
C LEU A 55 -15.09 -4.32 -1.87
N LEU A 56 -15.42 -3.70 -3.01
CA LEU A 56 -15.89 -4.42 -4.20
C LEU A 56 -14.82 -5.40 -4.72
N GLY A 57 -13.56 -4.98 -4.79
CA GLY A 57 -12.44 -5.84 -5.18
C GLY A 57 -12.25 -7.03 -4.24
N GLY A 58 -12.42 -6.81 -2.93
CA GLY A 58 -12.40 -7.87 -1.92
C GLY A 58 -13.50 -8.91 -2.12
N PHE A 59 -14.74 -8.46 -2.36
CA PHE A 59 -15.86 -9.36 -2.68
C PHE A 59 -15.62 -10.18 -3.96
N ILE A 60 -15.12 -9.54 -5.02
CA ILE A 60 -14.78 -10.21 -6.29
C ILE A 60 -13.69 -11.27 -6.09
N SER A 61 -12.67 -10.94 -5.29
CA SER A 61 -11.56 -11.85 -4.97
C SER A 61 -12.04 -13.11 -4.23
N ILE A 62 -12.91 -12.93 -3.21
CA ILE A 62 -13.46 -14.06 -2.43
C ILE A 62 -14.30 -14.98 -3.31
N GLN A 63 -15.13 -14.42 -4.19
CA GLN A 63 -16.05 -15.20 -5.04
C GLN A 63 -15.32 -15.90 -6.20
N SER A 64 -14.00 -15.66 -6.38
CA SER A 64 -13.18 -16.23 -7.47
C SER A 64 -13.85 -16.09 -8.85
N ILE A 65 -14.55 -14.99 -9.07
CA ILE A 65 -15.29 -14.77 -10.33
C ILE A 65 -14.26 -14.47 -11.42
N HIS A 66 -14.10 -15.41 -12.34
CA HIS A 66 -13.37 -15.18 -13.57
C HIS A 66 -14.27 -14.42 -14.55
N PHE A 67 -14.16 -13.09 -14.54
CA PHE A 67 -14.75 -12.29 -15.60
C PHE A 67 -13.95 -12.49 -16.90
N ASN A 68 -14.60 -13.08 -17.91
CA ASN A 68 -14.09 -13.04 -19.28
C ASN A 68 -14.42 -11.66 -19.88
N LEU A 69 -13.72 -10.63 -19.40
CA LEU A 69 -13.73 -9.35 -20.09
C LEU A 69 -13.06 -9.56 -21.45
N GLY A 70 -13.79 -9.30 -22.53
CA GLY A 70 -13.22 -9.37 -23.88
C GLY A 70 -11.93 -8.53 -24.00
N LYS A 71 -11.18 -8.72 -25.09
CA LYS A 71 -9.84 -8.10 -25.28
C LYS A 71 -9.79 -6.60 -24.95
N ILE A 72 -10.83 -5.85 -25.30
CA ILE A 72 -10.95 -4.41 -25.03
C ILE A 72 -11.06 -4.11 -23.53
N GLY A 73 -11.83 -4.91 -22.79
CA GLY A 73 -11.98 -4.74 -21.33
C GLY A 73 -10.66 -4.98 -20.60
N VAL A 74 -9.90 -6.00 -21.00
CA VAL A 74 -8.57 -6.28 -20.42
C VAL A 74 -7.60 -5.10 -20.64
N VAL A 75 -7.62 -4.49 -21.82
CA VAL A 75 -6.79 -3.32 -22.11
C VAL A 75 -7.16 -2.13 -21.22
N VAL A 76 -8.45 -1.83 -21.05
CA VAL A 76 -8.91 -0.72 -20.20
C VAL A 76 -8.54 -0.95 -18.74
N PHE A 77 -8.77 -2.15 -18.20
CA PHE A 77 -8.38 -2.49 -16.83
C PHE A 77 -6.86 -2.49 -16.63
N GLY A 78 -6.10 -2.96 -17.62
CA GLY A 78 -4.63 -2.91 -17.61
C GLY A 78 -4.10 -1.48 -17.58
N LEU A 79 -4.67 -0.58 -18.37
CA LEU A 79 -4.33 0.85 -18.34
C LEU A 79 -4.69 1.49 -17.00
N ALA A 80 -5.89 1.21 -16.46
CA ALA A 80 -6.29 1.73 -15.16
C ALA A 80 -5.34 1.26 -14.04
N TYR A 81 -4.95 -0.02 -14.07
CA TYR A 81 -3.96 -0.56 -13.14
C TYR A 81 -2.59 0.10 -13.30
N GLY A 82 -2.13 0.32 -14.54
CA GLY A 82 -0.89 1.03 -14.82
C GLY A 82 -0.89 2.47 -14.29
N VAL A 83 -2.00 3.19 -14.45
CA VAL A 83 -2.18 4.54 -13.89
C VAL A 83 -2.11 4.50 -12.36
N PHE A 84 -2.80 3.55 -11.72
CA PHE A 84 -2.75 3.38 -10.26
C PHE A 84 -1.33 3.10 -9.75
N VAL A 85 -0.61 2.16 -10.36
CA VAL A 85 0.79 1.85 -9.99
C VAL A 85 1.71 3.04 -10.27
N GLY A 86 1.46 3.81 -11.33
CA GLY A 86 2.17 5.06 -11.61
C GLY A 86 2.01 6.08 -10.48
N PHE A 87 0.79 6.30 -9.99
CA PHE A 87 0.54 7.16 -8.84
C PHE A 87 1.19 6.64 -7.56
N LEU A 88 1.15 5.33 -7.32
CA LEU A 88 1.85 4.70 -6.19
C LEU A 88 3.35 4.97 -6.25
N SER A 89 4.00 4.68 -7.39
CA SER A 89 5.43 4.90 -7.57
C SER A 89 5.80 6.37 -7.37
N SER A 90 4.97 7.27 -7.88
CA SER A 90 5.15 8.71 -7.74
C SER A 90 5.09 9.15 -6.28
N GLY A 91 4.08 8.68 -5.52
CA GLY A 91 3.93 8.97 -4.10
C GLY A 91 5.08 8.40 -3.26
N LEU A 92 5.55 7.18 -3.59
CA LEU A 92 6.75 6.59 -2.99
C LEU A 92 7.99 7.48 -3.18
N THR A 93 8.23 8.01 -4.38
CA THR A 93 9.35 8.93 -4.61
C THR A 93 9.23 10.20 -3.78
N GLU A 94 8.02 10.74 -3.61
CA GLU A 94 7.78 11.91 -2.76
C GLU A 94 8.13 11.63 -1.29
N VAL A 95 7.65 10.51 -0.74
CA VAL A 95 7.96 10.09 0.63
C VAL A 95 9.45 9.85 0.82
N LEU A 96 10.11 9.21 -0.15
CA LEU A 96 11.55 8.95 -0.11
C LEU A 96 12.36 10.25 -0.10
N ASP A 97 11.95 11.26 -0.86
CA ASP A 97 12.61 12.58 -0.88
C ASP A 97 12.43 13.34 0.44
N TYR A 98 11.38 13.07 1.23
CA TYR A 98 11.21 13.69 2.55
C TYR A 98 12.15 13.12 3.63
N ILE A 99 12.54 11.83 3.55
CA ILE A 99 13.45 11.19 4.52
C ILE A 99 14.78 11.96 4.71
N PRO A 100 15.53 12.33 3.65
CA PRO A 100 16.77 13.09 3.81
C PRO A 100 16.51 14.52 4.30
N VAL A 101 15.39 15.14 3.93
CA VAL A 101 15.01 16.48 4.40
C VAL A 101 14.77 16.50 5.90
N VAL A 102 14.00 15.54 6.42
CA VAL A 102 13.76 15.38 7.86
C VAL A 102 15.07 15.08 8.59
N SER A 103 15.91 14.21 8.03
CA SER A 103 17.22 13.89 8.61
C SER A 103 18.13 15.11 8.78
N ARG A 104 18.11 16.03 7.79
CA ARG A 104 18.86 17.30 7.87
C ARG A 104 18.25 18.25 8.90
N ARG A 105 16.92 18.32 9.00
CA ARG A 105 16.24 19.18 10.00
C ARG A 105 16.48 18.72 11.45
N LEU A 106 16.62 17.42 11.67
CA LEU A 106 16.93 16.84 12.98
C LEU A 106 18.42 16.95 13.35
N LYS A 107 19.26 17.61 12.53
CA LYS A 107 20.73 17.73 12.72
C LYS A 107 21.41 16.40 13.05
N ILE A 108 20.93 15.30 12.46
CA ILE A 108 21.51 13.98 12.71
C ILE A 108 22.90 13.96 12.07
N PRO A 109 23.98 13.69 12.84
CA PRO A 109 25.30 13.58 12.26
C PRO A 109 25.33 12.43 11.24
N THR A 110 25.93 12.68 10.07
CA THR A 110 25.92 11.78 8.91
C THR A 110 26.42 10.36 9.24
N MET A 111 27.25 10.21 10.28
CA MET A 111 27.68 8.91 10.79
C MET A 111 26.53 8.09 11.41
N CYS A 112 25.65 8.70 12.22
CA CYS A 112 24.52 7.99 12.82
C CYS A 112 23.52 7.51 11.75
N LEU A 113 23.30 8.30 10.70
CA LEU A 113 22.43 7.90 9.59
C LEU A 113 22.96 6.64 8.90
N LYS A 114 24.29 6.56 8.70
CA LYS A 114 24.96 5.39 8.11
C LYS A 114 24.76 4.13 8.96
N TYR A 115 24.88 4.24 10.29
CA TYR A 115 24.63 3.11 11.20
C TYR A 115 23.16 2.66 11.21
N ILE A 116 22.21 3.59 11.16
CA ILE A 116 20.77 3.27 11.06
C ILE A 116 20.48 2.52 9.77
N ILE A 117 21.00 3.00 8.64
CA ILE A 117 20.79 2.35 7.33
C ILE A 117 21.43 0.96 7.31
N ILE A 118 22.63 0.80 7.85
CA ILE A 118 23.31 -0.51 7.96
C ILE A 118 22.53 -1.47 8.86
N SER A 119 22.03 -1.02 10.00
CA SER A 119 21.20 -1.83 10.89
C SER A 119 19.91 -2.30 10.18
N MET A 120 19.26 -1.39 9.44
CA MET A 120 18.05 -1.69 8.69
C MET A 120 18.31 -2.67 7.52
N LEU A 121 19.46 -2.53 6.83
CA LEU A 121 19.92 -3.47 5.80
C LEU A 121 20.17 -4.86 6.37
N ILE A 122 20.89 -4.95 7.50
CA ILE A 122 21.16 -6.22 8.18
C ILE A 122 19.85 -6.89 8.58
N GLY A 123 18.91 -6.15 9.18
CA GLY A 123 17.58 -6.67 9.52
C GLY A 123 16.84 -7.23 8.29
N LYS A 124 16.93 -6.55 7.14
CA LYS A 124 16.35 -7.03 5.87
C LYS A 124 17.02 -8.31 5.36
N VAL A 125 18.35 -8.39 5.42
CA VAL A 125 19.12 -9.56 4.97
C VAL A 125 18.81 -10.76 5.87
N VAL A 126 18.85 -10.58 7.19
CA VAL A 126 18.53 -11.64 8.17
C VAL A 126 17.07 -12.09 8.01
N GLY A 127 16.13 -11.16 7.89
CA GLY A 127 14.72 -11.47 7.66
C GLY A 127 14.48 -12.26 6.36
N SER A 128 15.17 -11.91 5.28
CA SER A 128 15.13 -12.66 4.01
C SER A 128 15.70 -14.07 4.17
N PHE A 129 16.79 -14.22 4.92
CA PHE A 129 17.43 -15.51 5.17
C PHE A 129 16.53 -16.44 6.00
N ILE A 130 15.89 -15.90 7.04
CA ILE A 130 14.90 -16.63 7.85
C ILE A 130 13.66 -16.98 7.03
N GLY A 131 13.17 -16.04 6.21
CA GLY A 131 12.06 -16.27 5.30
C GLY A 131 12.32 -17.42 4.32
N TRP A 132 13.52 -17.47 3.75
CA TRP A 132 13.93 -18.57 2.88
C TRP A 132 13.90 -19.92 3.62
N GLN A 133 14.45 -19.97 4.84
CA GLN A 133 14.48 -21.19 5.65
C GLN A 133 13.06 -21.70 5.98
N ILE A 134 12.12 -20.80 6.28
CA ILE A 134 10.72 -21.17 6.55
C ILE A 134 10.03 -21.74 5.31
N ILE A 135 10.31 -21.18 4.12
CA ILE A 135 9.69 -21.61 2.86
C ILE A 135 10.25 -22.96 2.38
N GLN A 136 11.51 -23.30 2.70
CA GLN A 136 12.09 -24.61 2.37
C GLN A 136 11.82 -25.71 3.41
N GLY A 137 11.36 -25.35 4.61
CA GLY A 137 11.09 -26.28 5.71
C GLY A 137 9.66 -26.82 5.78
N GLY A 138 8.84 -26.62 4.74
CA GLY A 138 7.47 -27.11 4.61
C GLY A 138 7.31 -28.14 3.51
#